data_AF-A0A0Q7JP39-F1
#
_entry.id   AF-A0A0Q7JP39-F1
#
_cell.length_a   1.000
_cell.length_b   1.000
_cell.length_c   1.000
_cell.angle_alpha   90.00
_cell.angle_beta   90.00
_cell.angle_gamma   90.00
#
_symmetry.space_group_name_H-M   'P 1'
#
loop_
_entity.id
_entity.type
_entity.pdbx_description
1 polymer ?
#
loop_
_entity_poly.entity_id
_entity_poly.type
_entity_poly.pdbx_seq_one_letter_code
_entity_poly.pdbx_strand_id
1 'polypeptide(L)'
;MRLLKLLQIYEVDGITPKHRSERFDFDEIQGQTFREMNPTEVGCPMILSGVNRYIPFKTTRVQAIDRDGMDFRVLTRNTIYHFEVYTERQAT
;
A
#
# COMPACT_ATOMS: atom_id res chain seq x y z
N MET A 1 -7.51 6.37 -11.83
CA MET A 1 -6.42 5.78 -10.99
C MET A 1 -6.20 6.70 -9.81
N ARG A 2 -6.03 6.14 -8.61
CA ARG A 2 -5.85 6.93 -7.38
C ARG A 2 -4.36 7.10 -7.08
N LEU A 3 -3.99 8.25 -6.53
CA LEU A 3 -2.72 8.41 -5.83
C LEU A 3 -2.93 8.04 -4.37
N LEU A 4 -2.04 7.21 -3.86
CA LEU A 4 -2.11 6.62 -2.53
C LEU A 4 -0.82 6.97 -1.81
N LYS A 5 -0.91 7.72 -0.72
CA LYS A 5 0.25 7.95 0.14
C LYS A 5 0.28 6.85 1.17
N LEU A 6 1.35 6.07 1.20
CA LEU A 6 1.50 5.07 2.24
C LEU A 6 1.87 5.77 3.54
N LEU A 7 1.03 5.61 4.55
CA LEU A 7 1.26 6.16 5.89
C LEU A 7 2.06 5.17 6.74
N GLN A 8 1.72 3.87 6.67
CA GLN A 8 2.32 2.87 7.55
C GLN A 8 2.18 1.45 7.00
N ILE A 9 3.11 0.56 7.39
CA ILE A 9 3.05 -0.88 7.14
C ILE A 9 3.08 -1.59 8.50
N TYR A 10 2.13 -2.49 8.71
CA TYR A 10 2.10 -3.39 9.86
C TYR A 10 2.28 -4.82 9.36
N GLU A 11 3.26 -5.56 9.87
CA GLU A 11 3.38 -7.00 9.60
C GLU A 11 2.38 -7.74 10.51
N VAL A 12 1.54 -8.60 9.92
CA VAL A 12 0.51 -9.38 10.63
C VAL A 12 1.02 -10.81 10.77
N ASP A 13 1.59 -11.08 11.92
CA ASP A 13 2.18 -12.37 12.30
C ASP A 13 1.80 -12.73 13.74
N GLY A 14 0.59 -12.30 14.13
CA GLY A 14 -0.07 -12.67 15.38
C GLY A 14 0.42 -11.93 16.62
N ILE A 15 1.69 -11.49 16.68
CA ILE A 15 2.27 -10.61 17.72
C ILE A 15 3.38 -9.67 17.16
N THR A 16 3.90 -9.92 15.94
CA THR A 16 4.85 -9.10 15.15
C THR A 16 6.31 -9.03 15.62
N PRO A 17 7.40 -9.24 14.82
CA PRO A 17 7.58 -9.46 13.36
C PRO A 17 8.40 -10.75 12.99
N LYS A 18 8.62 -11.09 11.69
CA LYS A 18 9.92 -11.61 11.15
C LYS A 18 9.90 -12.04 9.66
N HIS A 19 10.50 -11.24 8.77
CA HIS A 19 11.92 -11.38 8.36
C HIS A 19 12.26 -10.48 7.14
N ARG A 20 13.31 -9.65 7.29
CA ARG A 20 14.06 -8.95 6.23
C ARG A 20 14.87 -9.93 5.34
N SER A 21 14.30 -11.05 4.92
CA SER A 21 14.99 -11.98 4.00
C SER A 21 14.54 -11.70 2.57
N GLU A 22 15.42 -11.00 1.86
CA GLU A 22 15.39 -10.62 0.44
C GLU A 22 14.79 -9.23 0.09
N ARG A 23 15.69 -8.22 0.20
CA ARG A 23 15.73 -6.97 -0.59
C ARG A 23 14.57 -5.97 -0.50
N PHE A 24 13.65 -6.09 0.43
CA PHE A 24 12.54 -5.15 0.52
C PHE A 24 12.61 -4.34 1.81
N ASP A 25 13.05 -3.09 1.70
CA ASP A 25 13.03 -2.13 2.80
C ASP A 25 11.63 -1.54 2.92
N PHE A 26 10.92 -1.93 3.99
CA PHE A 26 9.57 -1.48 4.26
C PHE A 26 9.54 -0.04 4.78
N ASP A 27 10.66 0.46 5.31
CA ASP A 27 10.76 1.78 5.92
C ASP A 27 10.91 2.87 4.83
N GLU A 28 11.59 2.59 3.71
CA GLU A 28 11.70 3.50 2.55
C GLU A 28 10.35 3.90 1.93
N ILE A 29 9.31 3.13 2.20
CA ILE A 29 7.97 3.24 1.60
C ILE A 29 7.11 4.23 2.37
N GLN A 30 7.38 4.46 3.66
CA GLN A 30 6.60 5.32 4.56
C GLN A 30 6.55 6.79 4.10
N GLY A 31 7.43 7.21 3.19
CA GLY A 31 7.46 8.56 2.61
C GLY A 31 6.98 8.67 1.16
N GLN A 32 6.54 7.59 0.52
CA GLN A 32 6.29 7.59 -0.94
C GLN A 32 4.81 7.64 -1.32
N THR A 33 4.53 8.40 -2.38
CA THR A 33 3.23 8.37 -3.07
C THR A 33 3.27 7.31 -4.16
N PHE A 34 2.25 6.47 -4.16
CA PHE A 34 2.01 5.42 -5.13
C PHE A 34 0.87 5.80 -6.06
N ARG A 35 0.95 5.35 -7.31
CA ARG A 35 -0.18 5.30 -8.21
C ARG A 35 -0.73 3.88 -8.20
N GLU A 36 -2.02 3.77 -7.89
CA GLU A 36 -2.77 2.53 -8.04
C GLU A 36 -2.92 2.19 -9.52
N MET A 37 -2.37 1.04 -9.94
CA MET A 37 -2.39 0.61 -11.34
C MET A 37 -3.71 -0.08 -11.73
N ASN A 38 -4.42 -0.66 -10.77
CA ASN A 38 -5.76 -1.22 -10.94
C ASN A 38 -6.55 -1.03 -9.63
N PRO A 39 -7.88 -0.86 -9.68
CA PRO A 39 -8.70 -0.79 -8.48
C PRO A 39 -8.38 -1.94 -7.51
N THR A 40 -8.06 -1.59 -6.27
CA THR A 40 -7.79 -2.58 -5.23
C THR A 40 -9.08 -3.25 -4.82
N GLU A 41 -9.15 -4.57 -5.04
CA GLU A 41 -10.31 -5.41 -4.74
C GLU A 41 -9.89 -6.62 -3.90
N VAL A 42 -10.78 -7.07 -3.01
CA VAL A 42 -10.56 -8.28 -2.20
C VAL A 42 -10.43 -9.49 -3.13
N GLY A 43 -9.44 -10.34 -2.87
CA GLY A 43 -9.16 -11.53 -3.68
C GLY A 43 -8.30 -11.27 -4.92
N CYS A 44 -8.05 -10.01 -5.29
CA CYS A 44 -7.20 -9.61 -6.40
C CYS A 44 -5.81 -9.14 -5.89
N PRO A 45 -4.76 -9.19 -6.73
CA PRO A 45 -3.49 -8.56 -6.39
C PRO A 45 -3.63 -7.03 -6.35
N MET A 46 -3.14 -6.40 -5.28
CA MET A 46 -2.94 -4.94 -5.27
C MET A 46 -1.71 -4.61 -6.10
N ILE A 47 -1.82 -3.73 -7.10
CA ILE A 47 -0.70 -3.36 -7.98
C ILE A 47 -0.43 -1.86 -7.83
N LEU A 48 0.76 -1.53 -7.33
CA LEU A 48 1.21 -0.16 -7.09
C LEU A 48 2.47 0.17 -7.89
N SER A 49 2.54 1.40 -8.40
CA SER A 49 3.73 2.00 -9.01
C SER A 49 4.15 3.21 -8.19
N GLY A 50 5.45 3.40 -7.94
CA GLY A 50 5.92 4.67 -7.39
C GLY A 50 5.65 5.80 -8.38
N VAL A 51 5.31 7.00 -7.91
CA VAL A 51 5.15 8.18 -8.81
C VAL A 51 6.48 8.54 -9.48
N ASN A 52 7.60 8.36 -8.75
CA ASN A 52 8.95 8.69 -9.24
C ASN A 52 9.66 7.52 -9.94
N ARG A 53 9.06 6.32 -10.00
CA ARG A 53 9.65 5.12 -10.62
C ARG A 53 8.56 4.24 -11.24
N TYR A 54 8.63 4.02 -12.54
CA TYR A 54 7.69 3.18 -13.31
C TYR A 54 8.00 1.68 -13.19
N ILE A 55 8.44 1.21 -12.02
CA ILE A 55 8.65 -0.21 -11.77
C ILE A 55 7.54 -0.65 -10.82
N PRO A 56 6.68 -1.62 -11.20
CA PRO A 56 5.66 -2.16 -10.31
C PRO A 56 6.34 -2.69 -9.05
N PHE A 57 5.93 -2.19 -7.88
CA PHE A 57 6.70 -2.40 -6.67
C PHE A 57 6.09 -3.45 -5.73
N LYS A 58 4.82 -3.83 -5.92
CA LYS A 58 4.21 -4.88 -5.09
C LYS A 58 2.98 -5.49 -5.73
N THR A 59 2.90 -6.82 -5.67
CA THR A 59 1.72 -7.61 -5.98
C THR A 59 1.54 -8.63 -4.87
N THR A 60 0.45 -8.54 -4.12
CA THR A 60 0.03 -9.63 -3.22
C THR A 60 -1.48 -9.63 -3.14
N ARG A 61 -2.04 -10.81 -2.89
CA ARG A 61 -3.48 -11.02 -2.87
C ARG A 61 -4.08 -10.29 -1.67
N VAL A 62 -5.03 -9.39 -1.93
CA VAL A 62 -5.76 -8.67 -0.89
C VAL A 62 -6.73 -9.63 -0.20
N GLN A 63 -6.76 -9.58 1.12
CA GLN A 63 -7.63 -10.41 1.96
C GLN A 63 -8.78 -9.58 2.56
N ALA A 64 -8.54 -8.32 2.91
CA ALA A 64 -9.56 -7.42 3.42
C ALA A 64 -9.20 -5.96 3.12
N ILE A 65 -10.22 -5.11 3.08
CA ILE A 65 -10.10 -3.66 2.93
C ILE A 65 -11.00 -3.00 3.96
N ASP A 66 -10.44 -2.15 4.78
CA ASP A 66 -11.14 -1.30 5.75
C ASP A 66 -11.01 0.16 5.33
N ARG A 67 -12.10 0.93 5.30
CA ARG A 67 -12.11 2.31 4.80
C ARG A 67 -12.64 3.25 5.87
N ASP A 68 -11.89 4.30 6.15
CA ASP A 68 -12.25 5.35 7.10
C ASP A 68 -11.98 6.73 6.46
N GLY A 69 -13.03 7.34 5.91
CA GLY A 69 -12.92 8.62 5.22
C GLY A 69 -12.00 8.55 3.99
N MET A 70 -10.90 9.32 4.02
CA MET A 70 -9.88 9.34 2.97
C MET A 70 -8.81 8.27 3.16
N ASP A 71 -8.82 7.59 4.30
CA ASP A 71 -7.82 6.58 4.63
C ASP A 71 -8.42 5.20 4.45
N PHE A 72 -7.55 4.23 4.15
CA PHE A 72 -7.94 2.84 4.14
C PHE A 72 -6.78 1.92 4.47
N ARG A 73 -7.13 0.78 5.05
CA ARG A 73 -6.20 -0.29 5.41
C ARG A 73 -6.43 -1.47 4.49
N VAL A 74 -5.37 -1.96 3.87
CA VAL A 74 -5.40 -3.15 3.02
C VAL A 74 -4.68 -4.27 3.74
N LEU A 75 -5.41 -5.31 4.13
CA LEU A 75 -4.83 -6.54 4.62
C LEU A 75 -4.46 -7.42 3.44
N THR A 76 -3.23 -7.91 3.48
CA THR A 76 -2.68 -8.92 2.60
C THR A 76 -2.12 -10.03 3.46
N ARG A 77 -1.69 -11.13 2.84
CA ARG A 77 -1.32 -12.40 3.51
C ARG A 77 -0.72 -12.24 4.93
N ASN A 78 0.30 -11.40 5.09
CA ASN A 78 0.96 -11.12 6.37
C ASN A 78 1.20 -9.62 6.60
N THR A 79 0.45 -8.73 5.96
CA THR A 79 0.77 -7.30 6.01
C THR A 79 -0.47 -6.44 5.87
N ILE A 80 -0.63 -5.46 6.76
CA ILE A 80 -1.60 -4.37 6.62
C ILE A 80 -0.87 -3.14 6.11
N TYR A 81 -1.35 -2.60 5.01
CA TYR A 81 -0.91 -1.31 4.48
C TYR A 81 -1.94 -0.26 4.87
N HIS A 82 -1.50 0.87 5.42
CA HIS A 82 -2.35 2.01 5.71
C HIS A 82 -2.07 3.12 4.69
N PHE A 83 -3.07 3.46 3.89
CA PHE A 83 -2.97 4.47 2.85
C PHE A 83 -3.91 5.64 3.14
N GLU A 84 -3.45 6.83 2.78
CA GLU A 84 -4.28 8.01 2.55
C GLU A 84 -4.53 8.15 1.04
N VAL A 85 -5.78 8.40 0.66
CA VAL A 85 -6.14 8.76 -0.72
C VAL A 85 -5.66 10.20 -0.95
N TYR A 86 -4.56 10.33 -1.68
CA TYR A 86 -4.02 11.61 -2.09
C TYR A 86 -4.78 12.10 -3.32
N THR A 87 -5.72 13.01 -3.13
CA THR A 87 -6.23 13.82 -4.24
C THR A 87 -5.28 14.99 -4.42
N GLU A 88 -4.59 15.09 -5.56
CA GLU A 88 -3.97 16.35 -5.97
C GLU A 88 -5.08 17.40 -5.95
N ARG A 89 -5.11 18.24 -4.91
CA ARG A 89 -5.90 19.46 -4.99
C ARG A 89 -5.27 20.25 -6.13
N GLN A 90 -5.98 20.38 -7.24
CA GLN A 90 -5.69 21.43 -8.19
C GLN A 90 -5.67 22.72 -7.36
N ALA A 91 -4.48 23.24 -7.10
CA ALA A 91 -4.29 24.60 -6.64
C ALA A 91 -4.97 25.46 -7.71
N THR A 92 -6.12 26.00 -7.34
CA THR A 92 -6.91 26.90 -8.18
C THR A 92 -6.28 28.28 -8.15
#